data_AF-A0A952MX47-F1
#
_entry.id   AF-A0A952MX47-F1
#
_cell.length_a   1.000
_cell.length_b   1.000
_cell.length_c   1.000
_cell.angle_alpha   90.00
_cell.angle_beta   90.00
_cell.angle_gamma   90.00
#
_symmetry.space_group_name_H-M   'P 1'
#
loop_
_entity.id
_entity.type
_entity.pdbx_description
1 polymer ?
#
loop_
_entity_poly.entity_id
_entity_poly.type
_entity_poly.pdbx_seq_one_letter_code
_entity_poly.pdbx_strand_id
1 'polypeptide(L)'
;MSQLKKNKAFIIEYFNALSGQEKTREKLEKYCADPRLINYVMFIDSVFPKYEVYVEELLAEDDKVIVRVRFRGMHEGELMGFPPTHKWVEYPFVVRYQIMNNKIVHSWVIADNLVLAEAVGMKGIPPKTKI
;
A
#
# COMPACT_ATOMS: atom_id res chain seq x y z
N MET A 1 -15.67 21.20 -10.15
CA MET A 1 -15.65 19.88 -9.48
C MET A 1 -15.49 20.08 -7.98
N SER A 2 -16.25 19.37 -7.15
CA SER A 2 -16.11 19.43 -5.68
C SER A 2 -14.75 18.90 -5.22
N GLN A 3 -14.27 19.34 -4.04
CA GLN A 3 -13.01 18.87 -3.45
C GLN A 3 -12.98 17.34 -3.32
N LEU A 4 -14.09 16.73 -2.92
CA LEU A 4 -14.22 15.27 -2.82
C LEU A 4 -13.93 14.56 -4.15
N LYS A 5 -14.48 15.07 -5.27
CA LYS A 5 -14.21 14.50 -6.60
C LYS A 5 -12.74 14.65 -7.00
N LYS A 6 -12.11 15.79 -6.67
CA LYS A 6 -10.68 16.02 -6.92
C LYS A 6 -9.81 15.06 -6.10
N ASN A 7 -10.12 14.87 -4.82
CA ASN A 7 -9.39 13.97 -3.94
C ASN A 7 -9.48 12.51 -4.40
N LYS A 8 -10.67 12.05 -4.80
CA LYS A 8 -10.84 10.71 -5.39
C LYS A 8 -10.05 10.56 -6.69
N ALA A 9 -10.14 11.53 -7.59
CA ALA A 9 -9.40 11.50 -8.86
C ALA A 9 -7.88 11.47 -8.64
N PHE A 10 -7.38 12.25 -7.68
CA PHE A 10 -5.96 12.28 -7.31
C PHE A 10 -5.47 10.91 -6.81
N ILE A 11 -6.23 10.22 -5.96
CA ILE A 11 -5.86 8.87 -5.48
C ILE A 11 -5.91 7.83 -6.61
N ILE A 12 -6.87 7.94 -7.53
CA ILE A 12 -6.92 7.07 -8.72
C ILE A 12 -5.70 7.32 -9.61
N GLU A 13 -5.33 8.57 -9.85
CA GLU A 13 -4.12 8.92 -10.62
C GLU A 13 -2.86 8.38 -9.96
N TYR A 14 -2.72 8.55 -8.64
CA TYR A 14 -1.63 8.01 -7.84
C TYR A 14 -1.49 6.49 -7.99
N PHE A 15 -2.60 5.74 -7.88
CA PHE A 15 -2.55 4.28 -8.06
C PHE A 15 -2.26 3.89 -9.51
N ASN A 16 -2.84 4.56 -10.50
CA ASN A 16 -2.57 4.27 -11.91
C ASN A 16 -1.10 4.53 -12.28
N ALA A 17 -0.47 5.55 -11.68
CA ALA A 17 0.93 5.88 -11.94
C ALA A 17 1.91 4.86 -11.35
N LEU A 18 1.52 4.14 -10.29
CA LEU A 18 2.44 3.28 -9.52
C LEU A 18 2.12 1.79 -9.62
N SER A 19 0.86 1.40 -9.72
CA SER A 19 0.43 -0.01 -9.81
C SER A 19 1.09 -0.69 -11.01
N GLY A 20 1.71 -1.86 -10.82
CA GLY A 20 2.42 -2.58 -11.89
C GLY A 20 3.74 -1.94 -12.35
N GLN A 21 4.13 -0.77 -11.80
CA GLN A 21 5.34 -0.04 -12.16
C GLN A 21 6.42 -0.16 -11.07
N GLU A 22 7.67 0.15 -11.38
CA GLU A 22 8.72 0.33 -10.37
C GLU A 22 8.46 1.60 -9.54
N LYS A 23 8.53 1.50 -8.21
CA LYS A 23 8.24 2.62 -7.28
C LYS A 23 9.53 3.29 -6.79
N THR A 24 10.10 4.14 -7.64
CA THR A 24 11.25 4.97 -7.25
C THR A 24 10.85 6.08 -6.28
N ARG A 25 11.80 6.53 -5.46
CA ARG A 25 11.59 7.65 -4.53
C ARG A 25 11.09 8.91 -5.23
N GLU A 26 11.70 9.26 -6.36
CA GLU A 26 11.31 10.42 -7.17
C GLU A 26 9.84 10.35 -7.62
N LYS A 27 9.37 9.17 -8.07
CA LYS A 27 7.96 8.98 -8.43
C LYS A 27 7.05 9.12 -7.22
N LEU A 28 7.43 8.57 -6.07
CA LEU A 28 6.62 8.64 -4.86
C LEU A 28 6.52 10.08 -4.34
N GLU A 29 7.63 10.83 -4.34
CA GLU A 29 7.68 12.22 -3.90
C GLU A 29 6.84 13.15 -4.79
N LYS A 30 6.50 12.76 -6.03
CA LYS A 30 5.51 13.47 -6.87
C LYS A 30 4.10 13.46 -6.28
N TYR A 31 3.74 12.44 -5.51
CA TYR A 31 2.41 12.29 -4.92
C TYR A 31 2.38 12.40 -3.40
N CYS A 32 3.47 12.05 -2.72
CA CYS A 32 3.52 11.88 -1.27
C CYS A 32 4.46 12.90 -0.62
N ALA A 33 4.03 13.48 0.49
CA ALA A 33 4.86 14.24 1.41
C ALA A 33 5.09 13.51 2.75
N ASP A 34 4.33 12.44 3.05
CA ASP A 34 4.56 11.60 4.22
C ASP A 34 5.77 10.67 4.00
N PRO A 35 6.90 10.87 4.72
CA PRO A 35 8.08 10.02 4.56
C PRO A 35 7.82 8.57 4.99
N ARG A 36 6.88 8.32 5.90
CA ARG A 36 6.53 6.96 6.35
C ARG A 36 5.83 6.19 5.24
N LEU A 37 4.96 6.86 4.48
CA LEU A 37 4.32 6.25 3.32
C LEU A 37 5.34 5.95 2.23
N ILE A 38 6.25 6.89 1.92
CA ILE A 38 7.29 6.69 0.90
C ILE A 38 8.14 5.46 1.25
N ASN A 39 8.66 5.40 2.49
CA ASN A 39 9.49 4.29 2.94
C ASN A 39 8.72 2.96 2.95
N TYR A 40 7.45 2.98 3.36
CA TYR A 40 6.60 1.78 3.34
C TYR A 40 6.39 1.25 1.92
N VAL A 41 6.03 2.11 0.96
CA VAL A 41 5.82 1.69 -0.43
C VAL A 41 7.12 1.17 -1.06
N MET A 42 8.25 1.82 -0.82
CA MET A 42 9.56 1.34 -1.30
C MET A 42 9.93 -0.01 -0.69
N PHE A 43 9.67 -0.22 0.60
CA PHE A 43 9.89 -1.51 1.24
C PHE A 43 9.01 -2.60 0.60
N ILE A 44 7.71 -2.35 0.44
CA ILE A 44 6.80 -3.32 -0.18
C ILE A 44 7.20 -3.62 -1.63
N ASP A 45 7.67 -2.63 -2.41
CA ASP A 45 8.20 -2.85 -3.77
C ASP A 45 9.49 -3.67 -3.77
N SER A 46 10.33 -3.57 -2.73
CA SER A 46 11.52 -4.43 -2.61
C SER A 46 11.18 -5.90 -2.34
N VAL A 47 10.06 -6.16 -1.66
CA VAL A 47 9.56 -7.52 -1.36
C VAL A 47 8.72 -8.09 -2.50
N PHE A 48 7.89 -7.24 -3.10
CA PHE A 48 6.97 -7.55 -4.18
C PHE A 48 7.17 -6.56 -5.35
N PRO A 49 8.26 -6.71 -6.12
CA PRO A 49 8.56 -5.78 -7.21
C PRO A 49 7.39 -5.63 -8.16
N LYS A 50 7.07 -4.36 -8.47
CA LYS A 50 6.01 -4.00 -9.41
C LYS A 50 4.64 -4.58 -9.03
N TYR A 51 4.36 -4.71 -7.73
CA TYR A 51 3.03 -5.14 -7.28
C TYR A 51 1.91 -4.25 -7.85
N GLU A 52 0.74 -4.86 -7.95
CA GLU A 52 -0.50 -4.28 -8.42
C GLU A 52 -1.46 -4.02 -7.26
N VAL A 53 -2.23 -2.95 -7.38
CA VAL A 53 -3.30 -2.59 -6.47
C VAL A 53 -4.60 -2.44 -7.24
N TYR A 54 -5.65 -3.06 -6.72
CA TYR A 54 -6.98 -3.03 -7.30
C TYR A 54 -7.92 -2.34 -6.32
N VAL A 55 -8.43 -1.16 -6.70
CA VAL A 55 -9.36 -0.39 -5.87
C VAL A 55 -10.72 -1.08 -5.86
N GLU A 56 -11.16 -1.54 -4.69
CA GLU A 56 -12.47 -2.17 -4.51
C GLU A 56 -13.52 -1.18 -3.99
N GLU A 57 -13.08 -0.20 -3.18
CA GLU A 57 -13.95 0.84 -2.64
C GLU A 57 -13.17 2.14 -2.44
N LEU A 58 -13.83 3.28 -2.70
CA LEU A 58 -13.22 4.60 -2.62
C LEU A 58 -14.20 5.63 -2.05
N LEU A 59 -14.00 6.00 -0.80
CA LEU A 59 -14.80 6.98 -0.05
C LEU A 59 -13.98 8.24 0.21
N ALA A 60 -14.60 9.40 0.15
CA ALA A 60 -13.93 10.66 0.43
C ALA A 60 -14.83 11.55 1.28
N GLU A 61 -14.23 12.17 2.28
CA GLU A 61 -14.84 13.11 3.21
C GLU A 61 -13.79 14.16 3.56
N ASP A 62 -14.14 15.44 3.39
CA ASP A 62 -13.22 16.57 3.50
C ASP A 62 -11.89 16.36 2.75
N ASP A 63 -10.79 16.36 3.50
CA ASP A 63 -9.41 16.17 3.07
C ASP A 63 -8.95 14.70 3.12
N LYS A 64 -9.86 13.77 3.44
CA LYS A 64 -9.54 12.35 3.64
C LYS A 64 -10.14 11.49 2.53
N VAL A 65 -9.40 10.47 2.15
CA VAL A 65 -9.84 9.42 1.23
C VAL A 65 -9.54 8.07 1.85
N ILE A 66 -10.57 7.23 2.00
CA ILE A 66 -10.44 5.85 2.44
C ILE A 66 -10.57 4.96 1.22
N VAL A 67 -9.63 4.02 1.08
CA VAL A 67 -9.60 3.06 -0.01
C VAL A 67 -9.55 1.66 0.57
N ARG A 68 -10.46 0.79 0.13
CA ARG A 68 -10.30 -0.67 0.27
C ARG A 68 -9.67 -1.20 -1.01
N VAL A 69 -8.60 -1.96 -0.85
CA VAL A 69 -7.73 -2.38 -1.94
C VAL A 69 -7.46 -3.87 -1.84
N ARG A 70 -7.50 -4.56 -2.97
CA ARG A 70 -6.90 -5.88 -3.13
C ARG A 70 -5.48 -5.72 -3.68
N PHE A 71 -4.49 -6.19 -2.93
CA PHE A 71 -3.09 -6.25 -3.35
C PHE A 71 -2.83 -7.52 -4.17
N ARG A 72 -1.91 -7.44 -5.14
CA ARG A 72 -1.35 -8.61 -5.84
C ARG A 72 0.11 -8.39 -6.18
N GLY A 73 0.97 -9.34 -5.84
CA GLY A 73 2.40 -9.26 -6.16
C GLY A 73 3.09 -10.61 -6.09
N MET A 74 4.25 -10.72 -6.74
CA MET A 74 5.10 -11.92 -6.62
C MET A 74 6.13 -11.71 -5.52
N HIS A 75 6.27 -12.67 -4.61
CA HIS A 75 7.21 -12.59 -3.49
C HIS A 75 8.65 -12.87 -3.99
N GLU A 76 9.40 -11.81 -4.27
CA GLU A 76 10.77 -11.89 -4.84
C GLU A 76 11.85 -11.32 -3.90
N GLY A 77 11.48 -10.55 -2.89
CA GLY A 77 12.40 -10.09 -1.84
C GLY A 77 12.15 -10.76 -0.50
N GLU A 78 13.03 -10.50 0.46
CA GLU A 78 12.89 -11.00 1.83
C GLU A 78 11.82 -10.21 2.60
N LEU A 79 10.88 -10.92 3.24
CA LEU A 79 9.87 -10.31 4.11
C LEU A 79 10.10 -10.74 5.57
N MET A 80 10.52 -9.82 6.42
CA MET A 80 10.68 -10.06 7.88
C MET A 80 11.56 -11.29 8.21
N GLY A 81 12.66 -11.49 7.48
CA GLY A 81 13.55 -12.66 7.65
C GLY A 81 13.09 -13.92 6.92
N PHE A 82 11.96 -13.89 6.20
CA PHE A 82 11.51 -15.00 5.37
C PHE A 82 11.98 -14.81 3.93
N PRO A 83 12.66 -15.81 3.34
CA PRO A 83 13.20 -15.71 2.00
C PRO A 83 12.07 -15.65 0.94
N PRO A 84 12.35 -15.13 -0.26
CA PRO A 84 11.37 -15.08 -1.33
C PRO A 84 10.87 -16.46 -1.71
N THR A 85 9.55 -16.58 -1.85
CA THR A 85 8.90 -17.86 -2.21
C THR A 85 8.66 -18.00 -3.70
N HIS A 86 8.83 -16.92 -4.48
CA HIS A 86 8.52 -16.83 -5.91
C HIS A 86 7.07 -17.24 -6.25
N LYS A 87 6.15 -17.03 -5.31
CA LYS A 87 4.72 -17.26 -5.50
C LYS A 87 3.97 -15.94 -5.60
N TRP A 88 2.86 -15.98 -6.32
CA TRP A 88 1.87 -14.91 -6.30
C TRP A 88 1.18 -14.86 -4.93
N VAL A 89 1.06 -13.66 -4.39
CA VAL A 89 0.43 -13.34 -3.12
C VAL A 89 -0.66 -12.30 -3.38
N GLU A 90 -1.83 -12.54 -2.79
CA GLU A 90 -2.96 -11.60 -2.81
C GLU A 90 -3.51 -11.45 -1.39
N TYR A 91 -3.74 -10.21 -0.96
CA TYR A 91 -4.35 -9.92 0.34
C TYR A 91 -5.07 -8.56 0.33
N PRO A 92 -6.10 -8.36 1.16
CA PRO A 92 -6.77 -7.09 1.28
C PRO A 92 -6.04 -6.14 2.23
N PHE A 93 -6.13 -4.84 1.94
CA PHE A 93 -5.81 -3.79 2.90
C PHE A 93 -6.75 -2.59 2.74
N VAL A 94 -6.87 -1.81 3.81
CA VAL A 94 -7.54 -0.52 3.82
C VAL A 94 -6.50 0.55 4.11
N VAL A 95 -6.53 1.62 3.34
CA VAL A 95 -5.70 2.79 3.57
C VAL A 95 -6.55 4.04 3.63
N ARG A 96 -6.31 4.87 4.65
CA ARG A 96 -6.79 6.25 4.71
C ARG A 96 -5.66 7.18 4.35
N TYR A 97 -5.86 8.01 3.33
CA TYR A 97 -4.99 9.12 2.98
C TYR A 97 -5.58 10.43 3.46
N GLN A 98 -4.74 11.33 3.96
CA GLN A 98 -5.04 12.75 4.11
C GLN A 98 -4.32 13.53 3.01
N ILE A 99 -5.04 14.42 2.33
CA ILE A 99 -4.56 15.12 1.14
C ILE A 99 -4.59 16.63 1.37
N MET A 100 -3.45 17.29 1.21
CA MET A 100 -3.34 18.75 1.20
C MET A 100 -2.48 19.18 0.02
N ASN A 101 -2.90 20.24 -0.69
CA ASN A 101 -2.17 20.79 -1.83
C ASN A 101 -1.73 19.73 -2.86
N ASN A 102 -2.63 18.80 -3.20
CA ASN A 102 -2.38 17.67 -4.10
C ASN A 102 -1.19 16.77 -3.69
N LYS A 103 -0.98 16.61 -2.38
CA LYS A 103 -0.02 15.65 -1.82
C LYS A 103 -0.67 14.83 -0.72
N ILE A 104 -0.28 13.56 -0.62
CA ILE A 104 -0.58 12.72 0.52
C ILE A 104 0.34 13.13 1.67
N VAL A 105 -0.23 13.79 2.68
CA VAL A 105 0.51 14.31 3.85
C VAL A 105 0.51 13.37 5.04
N HIS A 106 -0.42 12.41 5.04
CA HIS A 106 -0.52 11.39 6.08
C HIS A 106 -1.19 10.14 5.50
N SER A 107 -0.74 8.96 5.91
CA SER A 107 -1.44 7.70 5.66
C SER A 107 -1.66 6.89 6.94
N TRP A 108 -2.71 6.07 6.94
CA TRP A 108 -2.94 5.05 7.96
C TRP A 108 -3.45 3.79 7.26
N VAL A 109 -2.80 2.66 7.52
CA VAL A 109 -3.00 1.40 6.79
C VAL A 109 -3.37 0.29 7.77
N ILE A 110 -4.38 -0.50 7.41
CA ILE A 110 -4.68 -1.80 8.02
C ILE A 110 -4.59 -2.83 6.90
N ALA A 111 -3.80 -3.88 7.09
CA ALA A 111 -3.68 -4.99 6.17
C ALA A 111 -4.05 -6.31 6.86
N ASP A 112 -4.56 -7.27 6.10
CA ASP A 112 -4.72 -8.63 6.58
C ASP A 112 -3.36 -9.34 6.63
N ASN A 113 -2.65 -9.12 7.74
CA ASN A 113 -1.32 -9.67 7.95
C ASN A 113 -1.35 -11.19 8.12
N LEU A 114 -2.48 -11.79 8.49
CA LEU A 114 -2.58 -13.25 8.61
C LEU A 114 -2.58 -13.89 7.22
N VAL A 115 -3.41 -13.38 6.30
CA VAL A 115 -3.43 -13.83 4.90
C VAL A 115 -2.06 -13.64 4.24
N LEU A 116 -1.41 -12.49 4.47
CA LEU A 116 -0.05 -12.24 3.98
C LEU A 116 0.94 -13.27 4.54
N ALA A 117 0.95 -13.47 5.86
CA ALA A 117 1.85 -14.40 6.54
C ALA A 117 1.69 -15.84 6.03
N GLU A 118 0.45 -16.31 5.88
CA GLU A 118 0.15 -17.63 5.33
C GLU A 118 0.66 -17.77 3.89
N ALA A 119 0.45 -16.76 3.05
CA ALA A 119 0.85 -16.78 1.64
C ALA A 119 2.38 -16.84 1.45
N VAL A 120 3.16 -16.23 2.35
CA VAL A 120 4.62 -16.29 2.32
C VAL A 120 5.19 -17.45 3.16
N GLY A 121 4.34 -18.30 3.74
CA GLY A 121 4.77 -19.47 4.50
C GLY A 121 5.30 -19.18 5.90
N MET A 122 4.96 -18.02 6.49
CA MET A 122 5.23 -17.69 7.89
C MET A 122 4.38 -18.58 8.81
N LYS A 123 4.82 -19.81 9.03
CA LYS A 123 4.20 -20.71 10.00
C LYS A 123 4.62 -20.29 11.41
N GLY A 124 3.64 -19.90 12.23
CA GLY A 124 3.80 -19.75 13.67
C GLY A 124 4.55 -18.49 14.10
N ILE A 125 4.04 -17.31 13.75
CA ILE A 125 4.35 -16.10 14.54
C ILE A 125 3.80 -16.38 15.95
N PRO A 126 4.63 -16.61 16.98
CA PRO A 126 4.08 -16.66 18.33
C PRO A 126 3.45 -15.29 18.58
N PRO A 127 2.24 -15.23 19.17
CA PRO A 127 1.70 -13.94 19.58
C PRO A 127 2.80 -13.23 20.37
N LYS A 128 3.11 -11.98 20.02
CA LYS A 128 3.94 -11.14 20.89
C LYS A 128 3.11 -10.87 22.15
N THR A 129 3.09 -11.84 23.07
CA THR A 129 2.71 -11.59 24.44
C THR A 129 3.91 -10.90 25.08
N LYS A 130 3.87 -9.58 25.12
CA LYS A 130 4.53 -8.84 26.20
C LYS A 130 3.53 -7.84 26.76
N ILE A 131 3.13 -8.18 27.99
CA ILE A 131 2.59 -7.40 29.09
C ILE A 131 3.04 -5.94 29.04
#